data_AF-A0A3M3JCQ5-F1
#
_entry.id   AF-A0A3M3JCQ5-F1
#
_cell.length_a   1.000
_cell.length_b   1.000
_cell.length_c   1.000
_cell.angle_alpha   90.00
_cell.angle_beta   90.00
_cell.angle_gamma   90.00
#
_symmetry.space_group_name_H-M   'P 1'
#
loop_
_entity.id
_entity.type
_entity.pdbx_description
1 polymer ?
#
loop_
_entity_poly.entity_id
_entity_poly.type
_entity_poly.pdbx_seq_one_letter_code
_entity_poly.pdbx_strand_id
1 'polypeptide(L)'
;MHLRAALEEAGIDAGPENGAAALPSREARKRAAFDSALDFAMILTDPDGTITDWNPGAEQVLGWSAAQMVGQDAECFFTPEDRACGRIEHEMQLALSVGRASDERWHLRRDGQLFWASGEMMPLYDEENTHLGFVKILRDRTREHLVARATEEAQERYRLAAKATNDAIWDWDFTANHVLWNDALEHAYGHPLTTLEPPVTGG
;
A
#
# COMPACT_ATOMS: atom_id res chain seq x y z
N MET A 1 -72.49 -9.39 -23.07
CA MET A 1 -72.40 -7.93 -22.90
C MET A 1 -72.50 -7.66 -21.40
N HIS A 2 -71.58 -7.03 -20.67
CA HIS A 2 -70.32 -6.37 -20.95
C HIS A 2 -69.51 -6.40 -19.64
N LEU A 3 -68.36 -7.07 -19.62
CA LEU A 3 -67.33 -6.88 -18.57
C LEU A 3 -66.03 -6.31 -19.16
N ARG A 4 -66.07 -5.91 -20.43
CA ARG A 4 -64.96 -5.26 -21.14
C ARG A 4 -65.03 -3.74 -21.13
N ALA A 5 -66.11 -3.15 -20.60
CA ALA A 5 -66.32 -1.70 -20.60
C ALA A 5 -66.04 -1.03 -19.23
N ALA A 6 -65.52 -1.77 -18.24
CA ALA A 6 -65.27 -1.25 -16.89
C ALA A 6 -63.78 -1.09 -16.52
N LEU A 7 -62.85 -1.35 -17.46
CA LEU A 7 -61.41 -1.27 -17.19
C LEU A 7 -60.67 -0.20 -18.03
N GLU A 8 -61.37 0.51 -18.93
CA GLU A 8 -60.81 1.66 -19.68
C GLU A 8 -60.89 2.99 -18.89
N GLU A 9 -61.67 3.08 -17.81
CA GLU A 9 -61.81 4.31 -17.00
C GLU A 9 -60.70 4.50 -15.94
N ALA A 10 -59.75 3.56 -15.80
CA ALA A 10 -58.71 3.67 -14.78
C ALA A 10 -57.46 4.48 -15.20
N GLY A 11 -57.29 4.81 -16.48
CA GLY A 11 -56.20 5.71 -16.93
C GLY A 11 -54.79 5.29 -16.48
N ILE A 12 -54.56 4.02 -16.20
CA ILE A 12 -53.23 3.49 -15.88
C ILE A 12 -52.58 3.12 -17.20
N ASP A 13 -51.83 4.06 -17.74
CA ASP A 13 -50.80 3.78 -18.73
C ASP A 13 -49.87 2.73 -18.12
N ALA A 14 -49.91 1.51 -18.66
CA ALA A 14 -48.87 0.52 -18.45
C ALA A 14 -47.63 1.03 -19.22
N GLY A 15 -46.99 2.05 -18.65
CA GLY A 15 -45.68 2.52 -19.09
C GLY A 15 -44.74 1.31 -19.15
N PRO A 16 -43.84 1.26 -20.14
CA PRO A 16 -43.06 0.07 -20.42
C PRO A 16 -42.36 -0.39 -19.16
N GLU A 17 -42.74 -1.60 -18.74
CA GLU A 17 -42.19 -2.28 -17.60
C GLU A 17 -40.67 -2.35 -17.76
N ASN A 18 -39.99 -1.78 -16.77
CA ASN A 18 -38.71 -2.24 -16.29
C ASN A 18 -37.64 -2.40 -17.37
N GLY A 19 -36.99 -1.28 -17.72
CA GLY A 19 -35.69 -1.30 -18.35
C GLY A 19 -34.73 -2.12 -17.50
N ALA A 20 -34.56 -3.39 -17.85
CA ALA A 20 -33.50 -4.23 -17.32
C ALA A 20 -32.20 -3.46 -17.58
N ALA A 21 -31.62 -2.90 -16.51
CA ALA A 21 -30.34 -2.22 -16.58
C ALA A 21 -29.35 -3.20 -17.21
N ALA A 22 -29.02 -2.98 -18.47
CA ALA A 22 -28.06 -3.79 -19.18
C ALA A 22 -26.76 -3.75 -18.36
N LEU A 23 -26.26 -4.92 -17.98
CA LEU A 23 -25.01 -5.02 -17.22
C LEU A 23 -23.94 -4.20 -17.97
N PRO A 24 -23.19 -3.32 -17.26
CA PRO A 24 -22.20 -2.49 -17.92
C PRO A 24 -21.19 -3.37 -18.66
N SER A 25 -20.76 -2.89 -19.83
CA SER A 25 -19.78 -3.57 -20.67
C SER A 25 -18.52 -3.89 -19.85
N ARG A 26 -17.74 -4.88 -20.30
CA ARG A 26 -16.48 -5.25 -19.65
C ARG A 26 -15.55 -4.03 -19.51
N GLU A 27 -15.52 -3.17 -20.53
CA GLU A 27 -14.76 -1.91 -20.55
C GLU A 27 -15.28 -0.92 -19.50
N ALA A 28 -16.59 -0.70 -19.45
CA ALA A 28 -17.20 0.20 -18.46
C ALA A 28 -16.90 -0.27 -17.02
N ARG A 29 -16.90 -1.57 -16.77
CA ARG A 29 -16.52 -2.13 -15.45
C ARG A 29 -15.04 -1.95 -15.14
N LYS A 30 -14.14 -2.19 -16.10
CA LYS A 30 -12.70 -1.95 -15.93
C LYS A 30 -12.43 -0.48 -15.62
N ARG A 31 -13.04 0.44 -16.37
CA ARG A 31 -12.89 1.88 -16.16
C ARG A 31 -13.44 2.31 -14.80
N ALA A 32 -14.63 1.81 -14.42
CA ALA A 32 -15.18 2.06 -13.09
C ALA A 32 -14.28 1.54 -11.96
N ALA A 33 -13.62 0.38 -12.12
CA ALA A 33 -12.68 -0.13 -11.13
C ALA A 33 -11.44 0.75 -11.01
N PHE A 34 -10.86 1.18 -12.13
CA PHE A 34 -9.74 2.12 -12.17
C PHE A 34 -10.10 3.45 -11.49
N ASP A 35 -11.25 4.03 -11.84
CA ASP A 35 -11.69 5.33 -11.34
C ASP A 35 -12.14 5.30 -9.87
N SER A 36 -12.63 4.17 -9.36
CA SER A 36 -13.13 4.04 -7.98
C SER A 36 -12.08 3.63 -6.95
N ALA A 37 -10.88 3.20 -7.39
CA ALA A 37 -9.78 2.83 -6.50
C ALA A 37 -9.11 4.07 -5.89
N LEU A 38 -9.77 4.73 -4.94
CA LEU A 38 -9.29 5.97 -4.32
C LEU A 38 -8.10 5.78 -3.37
N ASP A 39 -8.00 4.61 -2.73
CA ASP A 39 -6.91 4.30 -1.79
C ASP A 39 -5.58 3.98 -2.47
N PHE A 40 -5.57 3.87 -3.81
CA PHE A 40 -4.42 3.48 -4.61
C PHE A 40 -4.22 4.46 -5.75
N ALA A 41 -2.98 4.93 -5.92
CA ALA A 41 -2.60 5.58 -7.15
C ALA A 41 -2.41 4.52 -8.23
N MET A 42 -3.23 4.58 -9.29
CA MET A 42 -3.06 3.74 -10.47
C MET A 42 -2.67 4.62 -11.65
N ILE A 43 -1.50 4.32 -12.23
CA ILE A 43 -0.92 5.03 -13.35
C ILE A 43 -0.72 4.03 -14.47
N LEU A 44 -1.23 4.34 -15.65
CA LEU A 44 -0.96 3.56 -16.87
C LEU A 44 0.06 4.32 -17.71
N THR A 45 0.96 3.58 -18.33
CA THR A 45 2.00 4.11 -19.21
C THR A 45 2.02 3.33 -20.52
N ASP A 46 2.58 3.93 -21.57
CA ASP A 46 3.01 3.21 -22.76
C ASP A 46 4.32 2.44 -22.51
N PRO A 47 4.85 1.67 -23.49
CA PRO A 47 6.09 0.92 -23.30
C PRO A 47 7.34 1.75 -23.00
N ASP A 48 7.32 3.05 -23.31
CA ASP A 48 8.43 3.97 -23.09
C ASP A 48 8.32 4.69 -21.74
N GLY A 49 7.25 4.44 -20.96
CA GLY A 49 7.03 5.05 -19.64
C GLY A 49 6.26 6.37 -19.67
N THR A 50 5.73 6.78 -20.83
CA THR A 50 4.88 7.98 -20.94
C THR A 50 3.49 7.67 -20.37
N ILE A 51 2.99 8.51 -19.48
CA ILE A 51 1.70 8.32 -18.81
C ILE A 51 0.55 8.43 -19.82
N THR A 52 -0.29 7.40 -19.88
CA THR A 52 -1.46 7.32 -20.76
C THR A 52 -2.77 7.53 -20.00
N ASP A 53 -2.83 7.10 -18.74
CA ASP A 53 -4.00 7.29 -17.88
C ASP A 53 -3.58 7.46 -16.42
N TRP A 54 -4.43 8.14 -15.67
CA TRP A 54 -4.19 8.55 -14.29
C TRP A 54 -5.50 8.55 -13.51
N ASN A 55 -5.62 7.69 -12.49
CA ASN A 55 -6.89 7.56 -11.77
C ASN A 55 -7.06 8.65 -10.69
N PRO A 56 -8.29 8.84 -10.15
CA PRO A 56 -8.52 9.79 -9.05
C PRO A 56 -7.71 9.47 -7.78
N GLY A 57 -7.40 8.21 -7.51
CA GLY A 57 -6.50 7.84 -6.41
C GLY A 57 -5.08 8.38 -6.60
N ALA A 58 -4.58 8.42 -7.83
CA ALA A 58 -3.28 9.00 -8.15
C ALA A 58 -3.29 10.51 -7.97
N GLU A 59 -4.41 11.19 -8.27
CA GLU A 59 -4.55 12.62 -7.94
C GLU A 59 -4.47 12.88 -6.44
N GLN A 60 -5.12 12.03 -5.63
CA GLN A 60 -5.10 12.18 -4.17
C GLN A 60 -3.72 11.89 -3.56
N VAL A 61 -3.04 10.84 -4.05
CA VAL A 61 -1.75 10.42 -3.50
C VAL A 61 -0.61 11.30 -4.03
N LEU A 62 -0.56 11.60 -5.32
CA LEU A 62 0.58 12.29 -5.92
C LEU A 62 0.33 13.81 -6.08
N GLY A 63 -0.92 14.26 -6.05
CA GLY A 63 -1.27 15.68 -6.02
C GLY A 63 -1.31 16.38 -7.39
N TRP A 64 -1.00 15.68 -8.48
CA TRP A 64 -1.23 16.16 -9.85
C TRP A 64 -2.54 15.64 -10.40
N SER A 65 -3.22 16.44 -11.22
CA SER A 65 -4.40 15.97 -11.95
C SER A 65 -4.01 15.15 -13.17
N ALA A 66 -4.93 14.32 -13.66
CA ALA A 66 -4.74 13.55 -14.88
C ALA A 66 -4.38 14.46 -16.07
N ALA A 67 -5.02 15.63 -16.19
CA ALA A 67 -4.75 16.59 -17.26
C ALA A 67 -3.33 17.17 -17.23
N GLN A 68 -2.64 17.15 -16.09
CA GLN A 68 -1.25 17.59 -15.97
C GLN A 68 -0.26 16.47 -16.31
N MET A 69 -0.68 15.22 -16.11
CA MET A 69 0.21 14.06 -16.11
C MET A 69 0.15 13.24 -17.38
N VAL A 70 -1.01 13.14 -18.03
CA VAL A 70 -1.12 12.39 -19.29
C VAL A 70 -0.21 13.03 -20.34
N GLY A 71 0.63 12.21 -20.97
CA GLY A 71 1.68 12.62 -21.91
C GLY A 71 3.00 13.04 -21.26
N GLN A 72 3.11 13.02 -19.93
CA GLN A 72 4.37 13.25 -19.22
C GLN A 72 5.09 11.93 -18.90
N ASP A 73 6.37 12.03 -18.60
CA ASP A 73 7.18 10.91 -18.15
C ASP A 73 6.85 10.54 -16.68
N ALA A 74 6.62 9.25 -16.41
CA ALA A 74 6.35 8.74 -15.07
C ALA A 74 7.52 8.91 -14.10
N GLU A 75 8.73 9.20 -14.57
CA GLU A 75 9.89 9.52 -13.75
C GLU A 75 9.65 10.76 -12.85
N CYS A 76 8.70 11.64 -13.20
CA CYS A 76 8.49 12.91 -12.50
C CYS A 76 8.06 12.78 -11.01
N PHE A 77 7.56 11.62 -10.58
CA PHE A 77 7.21 11.36 -9.18
C PHE A 77 8.29 10.55 -8.41
N PHE A 78 9.41 10.20 -9.07
CA PHE A 78 10.59 9.63 -8.43
C PHE A 78 11.48 10.71 -7.84
N THR A 79 12.28 10.35 -6.82
CA THR A 79 13.28 11.24 -6.22
C THR A 79 14.43 11.52 -7.19
N PRO A 80 15.14 12.66 -7.11
CA PRO A 80 16.28 12.96 -7.99
C PRO A 80 17.35 11.87 -7.99
N GLU A 81 17.57 11.23 -6.85
CA GLU A 81 18.49 10.11 -6.68
C GLU A 81 18.02 8.87 -7.44
N ASP A 82 16.72 8.54 -7.36
CA ASP A 82 16.11 7.43 -8.10
C ASP A 82 16.19 7.67 -9.63
N ARG A 83 15.99 8.92 -10.07
CA ARG A 83 16.16 9.32 -11.48
C ARG A 83 17.59 9.12 -11.96
N ALA A 84 18.55 9.61 -11.17
CA ALA A 84 19.97 9.51 -11.49
C ALA A 84 20.46 8.06 -11.63
N CYS A 85 19.81 7.10 -10.97
CA CYS A 85 20.13 5.67 -11.07
C CYS A 85 19.21 4.87 -12.01
N GLY A 86 18.32 5.53 -12.76
CA GLY A 86 17.42 4.87 -13.72
C GLY A 86 16.47 3.88 -13.08
N ARG A 87 15.86 4.27 -11.95
CA ARG A 87 15.07 3.34 -11.15
C ARG A 87 13.81 2.86 -11.86
N ILE A 88 13.14 3.74 -12.59
CA ILE A 88 11.92 3.38 -13.32
C ILE A 88 12.22 2.39 -14.45
N GLU A 89 13.33 2.57 -15.17
CA GLU A 89 13.77 1.66 -16.23
C GLU A 89 14.12 0.28 -15.66
N HIS A 90 14.77 0.25 -14.50
CA HIS A 90 15.02 -1.01 -13.79
C HIS A 90 13.71 -1.72 -13.44
N GLU A 91 12.73 -0.99 -12.91
CA GLU A 91 11.42 -1.55 -12.56
C GLU A 91 10.67 -2.07 -13.79
N MET A 92 10.69 -1.33 -14.91
CA MET A 92 10.11 -1.76 -16.17
C MET A 92 10.77 -3.04 -16.70
N GLN A 93 12.10 -3.12 -16.69
CA GLN A 93 12.84 -4.33 -17.10
C GLN A 93 12.54 -5.53 -16.20
N LEU A 94 12.47 -5.31 -14.89
CA LEU A 94 12.12 -6.36 -13.93
C LEU A 94 10.68 -6.84 -14.13
N ALA A 95 9.75 -5.92 -14.35
CA ALA A 95 8.35 -6.23 -14.62
C ALA A 95 8.18 -7.03 -15.92
N LEU A 96 8.94 -6.72 -16.97
CA LEU A 96 8.94 -7.50 -18.22
C LEU A 96 9.51 -8.91 -18.04
N SER A 97 10.58 -9.05 -17.25
CA SER A 97 11.29 -10.33 -17.10
C SER A 97 10.62 -11.30 -16.10
N VAL A 98 10.04 -10.77 -15.02
CA VAL A 98 9.47 -11.57 -13.91
C VAL A 98 7.94 -11.47 -13.86
N GLY A 99 7.33 -10.58 -14.66
CA GLY A 99 5.89 -10.32 -14.68
C GLY A 99 5.43 -9.29 -13.63
N ARG A 100 6.31 -8.87 -12.73
CA ARG A 100 6.08 -7.79 -11.76
C ARG A 100 7.38 -7.23 -11.19
N ALA A 101 7.35 -5.97 -10.76
CA ALA A 101 8.38 -5.35 -9.95
C ALA A 101 7.72 -4.71 -8.72
N SER A 102 8.06 -5.22 -7.53
CA SER A 102 7.56 -4.71 -6.25
C SER A 102 8.68 -4.01 -5.49
N ASP A 103 8.39 -2.87 -4.91
CA ASP A 103 9.39 -2.10 -4.17
C ASP A 103 8.76 -1.11 -3.18
N GLU A 104 9.48 -0.79 -2.11
CA GLU A 104 9.10 0.28 -1.18
C GLU A 104 10.19 1.34 -1.12
N ARG A 105 9.82 2.59 -1.42
CA ARG A 105 10.76 3.71 -1.40
C ARG A 105 10.08 5.06 -1.23
N TRP A 106 10.89 6.09 -1.01
CA TRP A 106 10.44 7.47 -1.03
C TRP A 106 10.09 7.91 -2.47
N HIS A 107 9.00 8.64 -2.62
CA HIS A 107 8.57 9.29 -3.86
C HIS A 107 8.19 10.75 -3.59
N LEU A 108 8.08 11.54 -4.64
CA LEU A 108 7.71 12.95 -4.58
C LEU A 108 6.24 13.16 -4.96
N ARG A 109 5.56 14.00 -4.18
CA ARG A 109 4.29 14.61 -4.56
C ARG A 109 4.53 15.89 -5.38
N ARG A 110 3.46 16.43 -5.95
CA ARG A 110 3.47 17.71 -6.69
C ARG A 110 4.10 18.87 -5.96
N ASP A 111 3.88 18.97 -4.65
CA ASP A 111 4.41 20.03 -3.80
C ASP A 111 5.88 19.81 -3.37
N GLY A 112 6.47 18.69 -3.78
CA GLY A 112 7.82 18.27 -3.40
C GLY A 112 7.88 17.52 -2.07
N GLN A 113 6.74 17.30 -1.39
CA GLN A 113 6.72 16.48 -0.18
C GLN A 113 7.06 15.03 -0.51
N LEU A 114 7.91 14.43 0.33
CA LEU A 114 8.21 13.01 0.27
C LEU A 114 7.11 12.17 0.91
N PHE A 115 6.80 11.03 0.29
CA PHE A 115 5.94 10.00 0.88
C PHE A 115 6.56 8.62 0.66
N TRP A 116 6.40 7.72 1.64
CA TRP A 116 6.88 6.35 1.54
C TRP A 116 5.85 5.56 0.75
N ALA A 117 6.19 5.19 -0.48
CA ALA A 117 5.33 4.44 -1.37
C ALA A 117 5.64 2.95 -1.27
N SER A 118 4.61 2.14 -1.08
CA SER A 118 4.63 0.72 -1.42
C SER A 118 4.11 0.59 -2.84
N GLY A 119 4.98 0.18 -3.76
CA GLY A 119 4.73 0.23 -5.20
C GLY A 119 4.82 -1.13 -5.89
N GLU A 120 3.92 -1.37 -6.84
CA GLU A 120 3.97 -2.51 -7.75
C GLU A 120 3.86 -2.03 -9.20
N MET A 121 4.70 -2.56 -10.06
CA MET A 121 4.63 -2.36 -11.51
C MET A 121 4.40 -3.70 -12.22
N MET A 122 3.46 -3.73 -13.15
CA MET A 122 3.16 -4.91 -13.97
C MET A 122 3.05 -4.52 -15.44
N PRO A 123 3.51 -5.38 -16.37
CA PRO A 123 3.31 -5.16 -17.79
C PRO A 123 1.83 -5.37 -18.16
N LEU A 124 1.37 -4.62 -19.15
CA LEU A 124 0.04 -4.71 -19.74
C LEU A 124 0.14 -5.29 -21.14
N TYR A 125 -0.76 -6.23 -21.45
CA TYR A 125 -0.83 -6.89 -22.74
C TYR A 125 -2.25 -6.84 -23.30
N ASP A 126 -2.38 -6.80 -24.63
CA ASP A 126 -3.66 -7.02 -25.32
C ASP A 126 -4.04 -8.51 -25.40
N GLU A 127 -5.11 -8.82 -26.12
CA GLU A 127 -5.61 -10.19 -26.28
C GLU A 127 -4.67 -11.05 -27.16
N GLU A 128 -3.87 -10.41 -28.01
CA GLU A 128 -2.84 -10.99 -28.87
C GLU A 128 -1.47 -11.11 -28.19
N ASN A 129 -1.35 -10.75 -26.91
CA ASN A 129 -0.13 -10.77 -26.12
C ASN A 129 0.95 -9.76 -26.60
N THR A 130 0.52 -8.66 -27.21
CA THR A 130 1.35 -7.48 -27.53
C THR A 130 1.51 -6.61 -26.29
N HIS A 131 2.74 -6.18 -26.00
CA HIS A 131 3.02 -5.30 -24.86
C HIS A 131 2.47 -3.88 -25.13
N LEU A 132 1.54 -3.44 -24.29
CA LEU A 132 0.89 -2.12 -24.39
C LEU A 132 1.54 -1.05 -23.50
N GLY A 133 2.40 -1.46 -22.55
CA GLY A 133 3.01 -0.59 -21.55
C GLY A 133 2.83 -1.14 -20.14
N PHE A 134 2.80 -0.27 -19.13
CA PHE A 134 2.80 -0.71 -17.74
C PHE A 134 1.65 -0.13 -16.93
N VAL A 135 1.20 -0.88 -15.92
CA VAL A 135 0.45 -0.34 -14.79
C VAL A 135 1.38 -0.20 -13.60
N LYS A 136 1.45 0.99 -13.01
CA LYS A 136 2.07 1.26 -11.71
C LYS A 136 0.97 1.49 -10.69
N ILE A 137 1.02 0.75 -9.59
CA ILE A 137 0.15 0.94 -8.44
C ILE A 137 1.02 1.44 -7.29
N LEU A 138 0.63 2.52 -6.65
CA LEU A 138 1.29 3.04 -5.45
C LEU A 138 0.28 3.14 -4.31
N ARG A 139 0.75 2.79 -3.12
CA ARG A 139 0.05 3.05 -1.86
C ARG A 139 0.94 3.86 -0.94
N ASP A 140 0.39 4.95 -0.41
CA ASP A 140 1.05 5.72 0.62
C ASP A 140 1.09 4.93 1.95
N ARG A 141 2.29 4.67 2.42
CA ARG A 141 2.63 3.97 3.67
C ARG A 141 3.49 4.84 4.58
N THR A 142 3.49 6.16 4.36
CA THR A 142 4.32 7.10 5.14
C THR A 142 4.04 6.99 6.62
N ARG A 143 2.76 6.91 7.02
CA ARG A 143 2.39 6.80 8.43
C ARG A 143 2.94 5.52 9.04
N GLU A 144 2.72 4.37 8.40
CA GLU A 144 3.19 3.07 8.88
C GLU A 144 4.72 3.03 8.97
N HIS A 145 5.41 3.54 7.95
CA HIS A 145 6.87 3.63 7.92
C HIS A 145 7.41 4.48 9.07
N LEU A 146 6.86 5.67 9.29
CA LEU A 146 7.31 6.56 10.37
C LEU A 146 7.01 6.00 11.77
N VAL A 147 5.87 5.33 11.96
CA VAL A 147 5.54 4.66 13.24
C VAL A 147 6.50 3.51 13.52
N ALA A 148 6.81 2.68 12.51
CA ALA A 148 7.77 1.60 12.65
C ALA A 148 9.17 2.13 13.01
N ARG A 149 9.64 3.15 12.29
CA ARG A 149 10.93 3.81 12.53
C ARG A 149 11.05 4.40 13.93
N ALA A 150 10.02 5.11 14.40
CA ALA A 150 10.01 5.67 15.76
C ALA A 150 10.05 4.57 16.85
N THR A 151 9.39 3.43 16.59
CA THR A 151 9.41 2.28 17.50
C THR A 151 10.81 1.66 17.58
N GLU A 152 11.45 1.43 16.44
CA GLU A 152 12.82 0.92 16.36
C GLU A 152 13.82 1.83 17.07
N GLU A 153 13.75 3.14 16.83
CA GLU A 153 14.64 4.13 17.46
C GLU A 153 14.46 4.18 18.99
N ALA A 154 13.21 4.06 19.47
CA ALA A 154 12.92 4.01 20.90
C ALA A 154 13.48 2.72 21.55
N GLN A 155 13.33 1.57 20.89
CA GLN A 155 13.85 0.29 21.36
C GLN A 155 15.38 0.29 21.41
N GLU A 156 16.04 0.81 20.37
CA GLU A 156 17.50 0.87 20.34
C GLU A 156 18.04 1.82 21.41
N ARG A 157 17.40 2.98 21.60
CA ARG A 157 17.77 3.90 22.68
C ARG A 157 17.61 3.27 24.06
N TYR A 158 16.53 2.52 24.30
CA TYR A 158 16.33 1.78 25.54
C TYR A 158 17.43 0.73 25.74
N ARG A 159 17.75 -0.06 24.70
CA ARG A 159 18.81 -1.07 24.74
C ARG A 159 20.17 -0.46 25.08
N LEU A 160 20.52 0.67 24.46
CA LEU A 160 21.77 1.37 24.72
C LEU A 160 21.82 1.96 26.14
N ALA A 161 20.73 2.56 26.61
CA ALA A 161 20.64 3.08 27.98
C ALA A 161 20.79 1.96 29.03
N ALA A 162 20.07 0.85 28.86
CA ALA A 162 20.16 -0.32 29.73
C ALA A 162 21.56 -0.95 29.77
N LYS A 163 22.28 -0.94 28.65
CA LYS A 163 23.69 -1.41 28.60
C LYS A 163 24.66 -0.44 29.26
N ALA A 164 24.42 0.87 29.17
CA ALA A 164 25.34 1.88 29.69
C ALA A 164 25.28 2.04 31.22
N THR A 165 24.12 1.84 31.85
CA THR A 165 24.00 1.94 33.31
C THR A 165 24.57 0.73 34.06
N ASN A 166 24.71 -0.44 33.41
CA ASN A 166 25.10 -1.69 34.06
C ASN A 166 24.23 -2.04 35.29
N ASP A 167 23.00 -1.50 35.33
CA ASP A 167 22.00 -1.78 36.35
C ASP A 167 21.26 -3.06 35.98
N ALA A 168 21.06 -3.94 36.97
CA ALA A 168 20.23 -5.11 36.83
C ALA A 168 18.76 -4.68 36.61
N ILE A 169 18.27 -4.86 35.38
CA ILE A 169 16.87 -4.64 35.02
C ILE A 169 16.21 -6.00 34.93
N TRP A 170 15.12 -6.19 35.66
CA TRP A 170 14.28 -7.38 35.58
C TRP A 170 12.81 -6.98 35.50
N ASP A 171 12.03 -7.77 34.75
CA ASP A 171 10.57 -7.67 34.65
C ASP A 171 9.97 -9.05 34.84
N TRP A 172 8.86 -9.15 35.58
CA TRP A 172 8.18 -10.42 35.85
C TRP A 172 6.81 -10.44 35.17
N ASP A 173 6.67 -11.30 34.18
CA ASP A 173 5.37 -11.68 33.65
C ASP A 173 4.69 -12.68 34.60
N PHE A 174 3.75 -12.19 35.41
CA PHE A 174 2.95 -13.00 36.32
C PHE A 174 2.02 -14.01 35.62
N THR A 175 1.71 -13.81 34.34
CA THR A 175 0.81 -14.67 33.57
C THR A 175 1.57 -15.84 32.96
N ALA A 176 2.76 -15.57 32.42
CA ALA A 176 3.65 -16.59 31.86
C ALA A 176 4.59 -17.22 32.91
N ASN A 177 4.60 -16.70 34.14
CA ASN A 177 5.55 -17.01 35.19
C ASN A 177 7.02 -16.99 34.70
N HIS A 178 7.35 -15.96 33.94
CA HIS A 178 8.65 -15.80 33.32
C HIS A 178 9.28 -14.47 33.72
N VAL A 179 10.57 -14.49 34.04
CA VAL A 179 11.33 -13.29 34.39
C VAL A 179 12.22 -12.94 33.21
N LEU A 180 12.10 -11.71 32.71
CA LEU A 180 12.99 -11.11 31.72
C LEU A 180 14.06 -10.32 32.45
N TRP A 181 15.33 -10.48 32.09
CA TRP A 181 16.44 -9.71 32.69
C TRP A 181 17.51 -9.34 31.66
N ASN A 182 18.32 -8.30 31.95
CA ASN A 182 19.42 -7.83 31.09
C ASN A 182 20.80 -8.42 31.47
N ASP A 183 21.76 -8.33 30.55
CA ASP A 183 23.13 -8.88 30.70
C ASP A 183 23.91 -8.31 31.90
N ALA A 184 23.52 -7.12 32.39
CA ALA A 184 24.16 -6.46 33.53
C ALA A 184 24.03 -7.27 34.84
N LEU A 185 23.05 -8.18 34.92
CA LEU A 185 22.80 -9.01 36.09
C LEU A 185 23.91 -10.05 36.32
N GLU A 186 24.56 -10.53 35.25
CA GLU A 186 25.74 -11.42 35.36
C GLU A 186 26.91 -10.71 36.05
N HIS A 187 27.13 -9.44 35.71
CA HIS A 187 28.18 -8.61 36.29
C HIS A 187 27.88 -8.18 37.74
N ALA A 188 26.60 -7.97 38.08
CA ALA A 188 26.19 -7.55 39.42
C ALA A 188 26.20 -8.70 40.45
N TYR A 189 25.85 -9.92 40.05
CA TYR A 189 25.69 -11.05 40.98
C TYR A 189 26.75 -12.15 40.86
N GLY A 190 27.65 -12.10 39.88
CA GLY A 190 28.82 -12.99 39.82
C GLY A 190 28.51 -14.48 39.63
N HIS A 191 27.29 -14.82 39.22
CA HIS A 191 26.85 -16.19 38.94
C HIS A 191 26.43 -16.32 37.46
N PRO A 192 26.91 -17.33 36.72
CA PRO A 192 26.45 -17.59 35.36
C PRO A 192 24.97 -17.99 35.32
N LEU A 193 24.25 -17.51 34.31
CA LEU A 193 22.79 -17.62 34.11
C LEU A 193 22.18 -19.04 34.12
N THR A 194 22.98 -20.09 34.24
CA THR A 194 22.55 -21.50 34.18
C THR A 194 22.12 -22.11 35.51
N THR A 195 22.07 -21.36 36.63
CA THR A 195 21.91 -21.99 37.97
C THR A 195 20.77 -21.45 38.84
N LEU A 196 19.91 -20.56 38.35
CA LEU A 196 18.77 -20.06 39.14
C LEU A 196 17.46 -20.70 38.69
N GLU A 197 17.03 -21.75 39.41
CA GLU A 197 15.64 -22.19 39.39
C GLU A 197 14.76 -21.11 40.06
N PRO A 198 13.53 -20.85 39.54
CA PRO A 198 12.61 -19.94 40.20
C PRO A 198 12.36 -20.40 41.64
N PRO A 199 12.25 -19.49 42.62
CA PRO A 199 12.01 -19.89 43.99
C PRO A 199 10.69 -20.66 44.03
N VAL A 200 10.78 -21.95 44.37
CA VAL A 200 9.62 -22.77 44.65
C VAL A 200 8.90 -22.09 45.81
N THR A 201 7.75 -21.48 45.54
CA THR A 201 6.85 -20.98 46.58
C THR A 201 6.41 -22.18 47.41
N GLY A 202 7.10 -22.39 48.54
CA GLY A 202 6.72 -23.35 49.55
C GLY A 202 5.80 -22.71 50.57
N GLY A 203 4.61 -23.29 50.75
CA GLY A 203 3.80 -23.25 51.99
C GLY A 203 2.93 -22.02 52.19
#